data_AF-A0A7V6ZW68-F1
#
_entry.id   AF-A0A7V6ZW68-F1
#
_cell.length_a   1.000
_cell.length_b   1.000
_cell.length_c   1.000
_cell.angle_alpha   90.00
_cell.angle_beta   90.00
_cell.angle_gamma   90.00
#
_symmetry.space_group_name_H-M   'P 1'
#
loop_
_entity.id
_entity.type
_entity.pdbx_description
1 polymer ?
#
loop_
_entity_poly.entity_id
_entity_poly.type
_entity_poly.pdbx_seq_one_letter_code
_entity_poly.pdbx_strand_id
1 'polypeptide(L)'
;MAKKLTCPECNQPITPKTTKCPHCKRKVSQKYLHNYLKIVSISWFVGLGCFLLFLIIPFIFYDYIGGKWTGIIVLSGIPISILVGYLTRKLMFK
;
A
#
# COMPACT_ATOMS: atom_id res chain seq x y z
N MET A 1 -2.05 -3.51 -7.25
CA MET A 1 -1.62 -4.90 -7.52
C MET A 1 -1.24 -5.59 -6.21
N ALA A 2 -1.95 -6.64 -5.81
CA ALA A 2 -1.64 -7.40 -4.61
C ALA A 2 -0.42 -8.30 -4.88
N LYS A 3 0.72 -7.98 -4.28
CA LYS A 3 1.89 -8.88 -4.26
C LYS A 3 1.37 -10.20 -3.65
N LYS A 4 1.57 -11.33 -4.31
CA LYS A 4 1.23 -12.63 -3.71
C LYS A 4 2.31 -12.92 -2.68
N LEU A 5 1.90 -13.27 -1.46
CA LEU A 5 2.83 -13.69 -0.42
C LEU A 5 3.52 -14.98 -0.92
N THR A 6 4.84 -14.97 -1.03
CA THR A 6 5.65 -16.12 -1.47
C THR A 6 6.51 -16.65 -0.33
N CYS A 7 6.75 -17.97 -0.36
CA CYS A 7 7.66 -18.61 0.58
C CYS A 7 9.10 -18.21 0.26
N PRO A 8 9.92 -17.78 1.24
CA PRO A 8 11.32 -17.39 1.01
C PRO A 8 12.21 -18.56 0.57
N GLU A 9 11.78 -19.80 0.80
CA GLU A 9 12.58 -21.01 0.56
C GLU A 9 12.33 -21.60 -0.84
N CYS A 10 11.08 -21.62 -1.29
CA CYS A 10 10.69 -22.26 -2.55
C CYS A 10 10.04 -21.29 -3.55
N ASN A 11 9.93 -20.01 -3.21
CA ASN A 11 9.28 -18.95 -4.00
C ASN A 11 7.82 -19.24 -4.43
N GLN A 12 7.22 -20.30 -3.91
CA GLN A 12 5.84 -20.65 -4.21
C GLN A 12 4.86 -19.78 -3.42
N PRO A 13 3.68 -19.46 -3.98
CA PRO A 13 2.67 -18.66 -3.31
C PRO A 13 2.16 -19.38 -2.05
N ILE A 14 2.07 -18.63 -0.95
CA ILE A 14 1.56 -19.11 0.35
C ILE A 14 0.49 -18.16 0.87
N THR A 15 -0.41 -18.66 1.70
CA THR A 15 -1.45 -17.85 2.33
C THR A 15 -0.94 -17.22 3.63
N PRO A 16 -1.38 -16.00 3.99
CA PRO A 16 -0.94 -15.30 5.20
C PRO A 16 -1.45 -15.91 6.51
N LYS A 17 -2.03 -17.11 6.47
CA LYS A 17 -2.46 -17.88 7.64
C LYS A 17 -1.71 -19.21 7.78
N THR A 18 -0.81 -19.56 6.86
CA THR A 18 -0.12 -20.85 6.88
C THR A 18 1.20 -20.78 7.63
N THR A 19 1.32 -21.56 8.71
CA THR A 19 2.56 -21.70 9.51
C THR A 19 3.60 -22.61 8.84
N LYS A 20 3.17 -23.45 7.89
CA LYS A 20 4.03 -24.32 7.08
C LYS A 20 3.68 -24.11 5.61
N CYS A 21 4.68 -24.05 4.75
CA CYS A 21 4.45 -23.97 3.31
C CYS A 21 3.88 -25.32 2.81
N PRO A 22 2.79 -25.34 2.02
CA PRO A 22 2.21 -26.58 1.51
C PRO A 22 3.13 -27.32 0.54
N HIS A 23 4.09 -26.62 -0.08
CA HIS A 23 4.94 -27.18 -1.12
C HIS A 23 6.30 -27.65 -0.61
N CYS A 24 7.02 -26.80 0.15
CA CYS A 24 8.33 -27.17 0.70
C CYS A 24 8.26 -27.79 2.10
N LYS A 25 7.07 -27.79 2.73
CA LYS A 25 6.81 -28.28 4.11
C LYS A 25 7.64 -27.60 5.21
N ARG A 26 8.52 -26.64 4.87
CA ARG A 26 9.31 -25.85 5.82
C ARG A 26 8.40 -24.93 6.63
N LYS A 27 8.79 -24.70 7.89
CA LYS A 27 8.15 -23.71 8.76
C LYS A 27 8.39 -22.32 8.17
N VAL A 28 7.31 -21.59 7.94
CA VAL A 28 7.38 -20.17 7.60
C VAL A 28 7.40 -19.40 8.90
N SER A 29 8.37 -18.48 9.05
CA SER A 29 8.46 -17.67 10.27
C SER A 29 7.19 -16.82 10.44
N GLN A 30 6.53 -16.96 11.59
CA GLN A 30 5.37 -16.12 11.95
C GLN A 30 5.74 -14.62 11.93
N LYS A 31 7.00 -14.29 12.29
CA LYS A 31 7.53 -12.92 12.21
C LYS A 31 7.49 -12.37 10.79
N TYR A 32 7.81 -13.18 9.78
CA TYR A 32 7.73 -12.79 8.37
C TYR A 32 6.28 -12.55 7.94
N LEU A 33 5.38 -13.46 8.30
CA LEU A 33 3.94 -13.37 7.99
C LEU A 33 3.31 -12.10 8.58
N HIS A 34 3.61 -11.84 9.85
CA HIS A 34 3.08 -10.69 10.59
C HIS A 34 3.63 -9.37 10.06
N ASN A 35 4.92 -9.34 9.70
CA ASN A 35 5.52 -8.15 9.09
C ASN A 35 4.92 -7.88 7.71
N TYR A 36 4.69 -8.93 6.90
CA TYR A 36 4.04 -8.79 5.60
C TYR A 36 2.63 -8.19 5.70
N LEU A 37 1.79 -8.73 6.60
CA LEU A 37 0.44 -8.22 6.82
C LEU A 37 0.44 -6.77 7.30
N LYS A 38 1.37 -6.43 8.20
CA LYS A 38 1.57 -5.05 8.71
C LYS A 38 1.95 -4.09 7.58
N ILE A 39 2.84 -4.48 6.68
CA ILE A 39 3.27 -3.64 5.55
C ILE A 39 2.11 -3.41 4.58
N VAL A 40 1.33 -4.45 4.28
CA VAL A 40 0.17 -4.35 3.39
C VAL A 40 -0.90 -3.44 3.97
N SER A 41 -1.20 -3.55 5.27
CA SER A 41 -2.21 -2.70 5.92
C SER A 41 -1.77 -1.24 6.00
N ILE A 42 -0.51 -0.97 6.37
CA ILE A 42 0.03 0.41 6.39
C ILE A 42 0.01 1.02 5.00
N SER A 43 0.43 0.28 3.97
CA SER A 43 0.43 0.78 2.59
C SER A 43 -0.97 1.17 2.12
N TRP A 44 -2.00 0.42 2.50
CA TRP A 44 -3.39 0.74 2.19
C TRP A 44 -3.86 1.98 2.95
N PHE A 45 -3.55 2.06 4.25
CA PHE A 45 -3.95 3.18 5.09
C PHE A 45 -3.30 4.50 4.67
N VAL A 46 -2.00 4.48 4.35
CA VAL A 46 -1.26 5.64 3.84
C VAL A 46 -1.79 6.08 2.47
N GLY A 47 -2.07 5.13 1.57
CA GLY A 47 -2.64 5.43 0.26
C GLY A 47 -4.02 6.07 0.35
N LEU A 48 -4.92 5.50 1.17
CA LEU A 48 -6.25 6.08 1.41
C LEU A 48 -6.19 7.43 2.11
N GLY A 49 -5.33 7.57 3.13
CA GLY A 49 -5.17 8.82 3.88
C GLY A 49 -4.65 9.96 3.00
N CYS A 50 -3.62 9.70 2.19
CA CYS A 50 -3.13 10.68 1.21
C CYS A 50 -4.22 11.06 0.21
N PHE A 51 -4.95 10.09 -0.33
CA PHE A 51 -6.03 10.37 -1.27
C PHE A 51 -7.12 11.25 -0.67
N LEU A 52 -7.51 10.98 0.58
CA LEU A 52 -8.51 11.77 1.29
C LEU A 52 -8.02 13.20 1.56
N LEU A 53 -6.76 13.37 1.96
CA LEU A 53 -6.16 14.69 2.13
C LEU A 53 -6.16 15.49 0.82
N PHE A 54 -5.82 14.86 -0.30
CA PHE A 54 -5.87 15.46 -1.63
C PHE A 54 -7.30 15.79 -2.11
N LEU A 55 -8.33 15.27 -1.46
CA LEU A 55 -9.72 15.69 -1.70
C LEU A 55 -10.15 16.83 -0.77
N ILE A 56 -9.81 16.74 0.51
CA ILE A 56 -10.26 17.70 1.54
C ILE A 56 -9.54 19.05 1.39
N ILE A 57 -8.21 19.05 1.22
CA ILE A 57 -7.40 20.27 1.13
C ILE A 57 -7.88 21.20 -0.01
N PRO A 58 -8.02 20.73 -1.27
CA PRO A 58 -8.53 21.58 -2.34
C PRO A 58 -9.95 22.09 -2.10
N PHE A 59 -10.79 21.36 -1.36
CA PHE A 59 -12.14 21.80 -1.04
C PHE A 59 -12.13 22.98 -0.06
N ILE A 60 -11.27 22.93 0.97
CA ILE A 60 -11.10 24.02 1.94
C ILE A 60 -10.53 25.27 1.26
N PHE A 61 -9.57 25.08 0.35
CA PHE A 61 -8.91 26.18 -0.36
C PHE A 61 -9.60 26.58 -1.68
N TYR A 62 -10.82 26.08 -1.95
CA TYR A 62 -11.53 26.34 -3.20
C TYR A 62 -11.76 27.83 -3.45
N ASP A 63 -12.14 28.56 -2.40
CA ASP A 63 -12.41 30.00 -2.43
C ASP A 63 -11.14 30.82 -2.73
N TYR A 64 -9.98 30.33 -2.29
CA TYR A 64 -8.68 31.01 -2.43
C TYR A 64 -8.00 30.74 -3.79
N ILE A 65 -8.11 29.50 -4.27
CA ILE A 65 -7.35 28.99 -5.43
C ILE A 65 -8.15 29.09 -6.74
N GLY A 66 -9.48 29.14 -6.64
CA GLY A 66 -10.39 29.15 -7.79
C GLY A 66 -10.52 27.78 -8.47
N GLY A 67 -11.72 27.47 -8.98
CA GLY A 67 -12.10 26.10 -9.39
C GLY A 67 -11.21 25.44 -10.46
N LYS A 68 -10.54 26.21 -11.34
CA LYS A 68 -9.64 25.65 -12.37
C LYS A 68 -8.45 24.92 -11.74
N TRP A 69 -7.81 25.52 -10.74
CA TRP A 69 -6.64 24.96 -10.06
C TRP A 69 -7.04 23.85 -9.10
N THR A 70 -8.20 23.99 -8.45
CA THR A 70 -8.75 22.94 -7.58
C THR A 70 -8.96 21.63 -8.34
N GLY A 71 -9.48 21.69 -9.57
CA GLY A 71 -9.65 20.52 -10.43
C GLY A 71 -8.33 19.83 -10.75
N ILE A 72 -7.28 20.59 -11.06
CA ILE A 72 -5.94 20.05 -11.37
C ILE A 72 -5.34 19.33 -10.16
N ILE A 73 -5.46 19.90 -8.97
CA ILE A 73 -4.94 19.31 -7.72
C ILE A 73 -5.64 17.97 -7.45
N VAL A 74 -6.98 17.92 -7.56
CA VAL A 74 -7.74 16.68 -7.33
C VAL A 74 -7.40 15.61 -8.37
N LEU A 75 -7.28 15.97 -9.64
CA LEU A 75 -6.85 15.05 -10.71
C LEU A 75 -5.45 14.48 -10.44
N SER A 76 -4.53 15.28 -9.91
CA SER A 76 -3.18 14.84 -9.56
C SER A 76 -3.12 13.97 -8.29
N GLY A 77 -4.13 14.03 -7.42
CA GLY A 77 -4.16 13.28 -6.18
C GLY A 77 -4.17 11.76 -6.37
N ILE A 78 -4.80 11.27 -7.44
CA ILE A 78 -4.85 9.83 -7.77
C ILE A 78 -3.45 9.26 -8.09
N PRO A 79 -2.70 9.79 -9.07
CA PRO A 79 -1.36 9.26 -9.37
C PRO A 79 -0.39 9.45 -8.20
N ILE A 80 -0.48 10.54 -7.44
CA ILE A 80 0.35 10.77 -6.26
C ILE A 80 0.07 9.72 -5.18
N SER A 81 -1.20 9.42 -4.90
CA SER A 81 -1.57 8.40 -3.90
C SER A 81 -1.09 7.00 -4.29
N ILE A 82 -1.16 6.66 -5.58
CA ILE A 82 -0.63 5.40 -6.10
C ILE A 82 0.91 5.35 -5.97
N LEU A 83 1.59 6.45 -6.30
CA LEU A 83 3.05 6.55 -6.22
C LEU A 83 3.54 6.42 -4.77
N VAL A 84 2.91 7.12 -3.83
CA VAL A 84 3.23 7.03 -2.40
C VAL A 84 3.02 5.60 -1.90
N GLY A 85 1.87 4.99 -2.21
CA GLY A 85 1.61 3.59 -1.84
C GLY A 85 2.64 2.60 -2.41
N TYR A 86 3.12 2.84 -3.64
CA TYR A 86 4.19 2.05 -4.25
C TYR A 86 5.54 2.25 -3.55
N LEU A 87 5.92 3.49 -3.26
CA LEU A 87 7.17 3.82 -2.56
C LEU A 87 7.19 3.25 -1.15
N THR A 88 6.10 3.35 -0.38
CA THR A 88 5.99 2.76 0.96
C THR A 88 6.23 1.26 0.92
N ARG A 89 5.67 0.55 -0.08
CA ARG A 89 5.95 -0.89 -0.27
C ARG A 89 7.42 -1.13 -0.58
N LYS A 90 7.99 -0.40 -1.54
CA LYS A 90 9.39 -0.59 -1.97
C LYS A 90 10.37 -0.35 -0.82
N LEU A 91 10.14 0.66 0.01
CA LEU A 91 10.98 0.97 1.17
C LEU A 91 10.87 -0.07 2.29
N MET A 92 9.69 -0.64 2.52
CA MET A 92 9.50 -1.66 3.56
C MET A 92 9.95 -3.08 3.16
N PHE A 93 10.11 -3.35 1.85
CA PHE A 93 10.63 -4.62 1.33
C PHE A 93 12.13 -4.56 0.97
N LYS A 94 12.81 -3.44 1.21
CA LYS A 94 14.27 -3.29 1.11
C LYS A 94 14.90 -3.62 2.47
#